data_AF-A0A9X1DD85-F1
#
_entry.id   AF-A0A9X1DD85-F1
#
_cell.length_a   1.000
_cell.length_b   1.000
_cell.length_c   1.000
_cell.angle_alpha   90.00
_cell.angle_beta   90.00
_cell.angle_gamma   90.00
#
_symmetry.space_group_name_H-M   'P 1'
#
loop_
_entity.id
_entity.type
_entity.pdbx_description
1 polymer ?
#
loop_
_entity_poly.entity_id
_entity_poly.type
_entity_poly.pdbx_seq_one_letter_code
_entity_poly.pdbx_strand_id
1 'polypeptide(L)'
;MKGSDSIVGRLTLSLTLVALIGALLLLLFIGIEYRMSFAELSDASALPAIIHELTEHVVIPMLLLATPMTLTGLWAIRRALKPLEEAARKIDAAQGQSRGVRVEVESLPLEAKPFARSVNALLDRVDVAAAMHEAFAADIAHELRTPLTLLSLELDQLDGAKSEQLRLDVGAMRRLIDQLMLLAQVDAERAAHTSPTPVDLVELAGDVVAQMAPAALADGRQIELNGENSGVVPGRREAIAAALRNLVENALRVTPAGDTVVVLADRPGELAVRDGGEGLSPERLDILVQRLRRADHASSNGAGLGLAIVARIMAAHGGRLVTNPDRRELRLIFPLC
;
A
#
# COMPACT_ATOMS: atom_id res chain seq x y z
N MET A 1 -18.57 1.82 -19.71
CA MET A 1 -18.33 0.49 -20.31
C MET A 1 -18.55 0.56 -21.81
N LYS A 2 -17.49 0.79 -22.57
CA LYS A 2 -17.48 0.74 -24.05
C LYS A 2 -16.15 0.10 -24.45
N GLY A 3 -16.24 -0.85 -25.39
CA GLY A 3 -15.27 -1.92 -25.64
C GLY A 3 -13.80 -1.54 -25.62
N SER A 4 -13.07 -2.17 -24.70
CA SER A 4 -11.63 -2.32 -24.84
C SER A 4 -11.37 -3.37 -25.93
N ASP A 5 -11.19 -2.93 -27.17
CA ASP A 5 -10.65 -3.79 -28.22
C ASP A 5 -9.23 -4.21 -27.81
N SER A 6 -9.15 -5.39 -27.19
CA SER A 6 -7.89 -5.93 -26.68
C SER A 6 -6.85 -5.92 -27.80
N ILE A 7 -5.61 -5.54 -27.45
CA ILE A 7 -4.48 -5.57 -28.37
C ILE A 7 -4.38 -6.96 -29.02
N VAL A 8 -4.65 -8.01 -28.23
CA VAL A 8 -4.79 -9.39 -28.69
C VAL A 8 -5.88 -9.53 -29.77
N GLY A 9 -7.07 -8.98 -29.57
CA GLY A 9 -8.16 -9.00 -30.55
C GLY A 9 -7.79 -8.35 -31.89
N ARG A 10 -7.18 -7.17 -31.86
CA ARG A 10 -6.73 -6.49 -33.10
C ARG A 10 -5.62 -7.26 -33.80
N LEU A 11 -4.69 -7.85 -33.06
CA LEU A 11 -3.64 -8.70 -33.62
C LEU A 11 -4.18 -10.02 -34.18
N THR A 12 -5.17 -10.64 -33.52
CA THR A 12 -5.85 -11.83 -34.06
C THR A 12 -6.51 -11.52 -35.38
N LEU A 13 -7.20 -10.37 -35.47
CA LEU A 13 -7.85 -9.89 -36.68
C LEU A 13 -6.83 -9.69 -37.81
N SER A 14 -5.71 -8.99 -37.55
CA SER A 14 -4.66 -8.75 -38.54
C SER A 14 -4.01 -10.05 -39.03
N LEU A 15 -3.73 -11.00 -38.14
CA LEU A 15 -3.14 -12.29 -38.54
C LEU A 15 -4.13 -13.11 -39.37
N THR A 16 -5.41 -13.12 -38.99
CA THR A 16 -6.46 -13.79 -39.79
C THR A 16 -6.64 -13.12 -41.15
N LEU A 17 -6.53 -11.80 -41.23
CA LEU A 17 -6.64 -11.04 -42.47
C LEU A 17 -5.46 -11.35 -43.41
N VAL A 18 -4.23 -11.41 -42.89
CA VAL A 18 -3.04 -11.78 -43.68
C VAL A 18 -3.15 -13.21 -44.19
N ALA A 19 -3.63 -14.15 -43.37
CA ALA A 19 -3.89 -15.52 -43.81
C ALA A 19 -4.96 -15.58 -44.92
N LEU A 20 -6.04 -14.80 -44.78
CA LEU A 20 -7.11 -14.70 -45.77
C LEU A 20 -6.65 -14.05 -47.09
N ILE A 21 -5.78 -13.05 -47.02
CA ILE A 21 -5.20 -12.41 -48.21
C ILE A 21 -4.23 -13.36 -48.91
N GLY A 22 -3.38 -14.06 -48.16
CA GLY A 22 -2.48 -15.08 -48.71
C GLY A 22 -3.24 -16.20 -49.41
N ALA A 23 -4.35 -16.63 -48.81
CA ALA A 23 -5.31 -17.56 -49.39
C ALA A 23 -5.89 -17.08 -50.73
N LEU A 24 -6.38 -15.84 -50.77
CA LEU A 24 -6.97 -15.23 -51.96
C LEU A 24 -5.93 -15.09 -53.09
N LEU A 25 -4.71 -14.67 -52.76
CA LEU A 25 -3.62 -14.53 -53.73
C LEU A 25 -3.19 -15.88 -54.30
N LEU A 26 -3.16 -16.94 -53.49
CA LEU A 26 -2.86 -18.29 -53.96
C LEU A 26 -3.95 -18.81 -54.91
N LEU A 27 -5.23 -18.60 -54.56
CA LEU A 27 -6.37 -18.91 -55.44
C LEU A 27 -6.29 -18.16 -56.78
N LEU A 28 -5.96 -16.87 -56.74
CA LEU A 28 -5.80 -16.05 -57.93
C LEU A 28 -4.64 -16.55 -58.80
N PHE A 29 -3.50 -16.86 -58.18
CA PHE A 29 -2.31 -17.38 -58.88
C PHE A 29 -2.62 -18.71 -59.59
N ILE A 30 -3.28 -19.64 -58.90
CA ILE A 30 -3.70 -20.92 -59.47
C ILE A 30 -4.68 -20.71 -60.65
N GLY A 31 -5.65 -19.81 -60.51
CA GLY A 31 -6.60 -19.50 -61.58
C GLY A 31 -5.92 -18.93 -62.84
N ILE A 32 -4.84 -18.17 -62.66
CA ILE A 32 -4.02 -17.62 -63.76
C ILE A 32 -3.14 -18.71 -64.39
N GLU A 33 -2.43 -19.50 -63.57
CA GLU A 33 -1.48 -20.54 -64.01
C GLU A 33 -2.17 -21.65 -64.81
N TYR A 34 -3.34 -22.11 -64.35
CA TYR A 34 -4.08 -23.19 -65.00
C TYR A 34 -4.90 -22.75 -66.23
N ARG A 35 -4.92 -21.45 -66.58
CA ARG A 35 -5.80 -20.85 -67.61
C ARG A 35 -7.18 -21.53 -67.62
N MET A 36 -7.93 -21.50 -66.51
CA MET A 36 -9.30 -22.02 -66.51
C MET A 36 -10.06 -21.40 -67.69
N SER A 37 -10.37 -22.21 -68.70
CA SER A 37 -11.15 -21.75 -69.83
C SER A 37 -12.59 -21.60 -69.34
N PHE A 38 -13.11 -20.37 -69.35
CA PHE A 38 -14.47 -20.05 -68.91
C PHE A 38 -15.57 -20.86 -69.65
N ALA A 39 -15.21 -21.57 -70.73
CA ALA A 39 -16.07 -22.44 -71.50
C ALA A 39 -16.49 -23.75 -70.78
N GLU A 40 -15.63 -24.34 -69.92
CA GLU A 40 -15.94 -25.59 -69.19
C GLU A 40 -16.85 -25.36 -67.97
N LEU A 41 -16.90 -24.13 -67.44
CA LEU A 41 -17.74 -23.75 -66.29
C LEU A 41 -19.22 -23.58 -66.63
N SER A 42 -19.60 -23.65 -67.92
CA SER A 42 -21.00 -23.55 -68.35
C SER A 42 -21.78 -24.87 -68.28
N ASP A 43 -21.08 -26.00 -68.05
CA ASP A 43 -21.69 -27.32 -67.95
C ASP A 43 -21.98 -27.69 -66.49
N ALA A 44 -23.25 -27.73 -66.13
CA ALA A 44 -23.69 -27.93 -64.74
C ALA A 44 -23.26 -29.30 -64.16
N SER A 45 -22.96 -30.28 -65.02
CA SER A 45 -22.43 -31.60 -64.63
C SER A 45 -20.97 -31.57 -64.15
N ALA A 46 -20.18 -30.56 -64.51
CA ALA A 46 -18.76 -30.46 -64.15
C ALA A 46 -18.52 -29.76 -62.78
N LEU A 47 -19.51 -29.02 -62.28
CA LEU A 47 -19.42 -28.27 -61.01
C LEU A 47 -18.96 -29.11 -59.79
N PRO A 48 -19.50 -30.30 -59.50
CA PRO A 48 -19.08 -31.07 -58.32
C PRO A 48 -17.64 -31.59 -58.43
N ALA A 49 -17.16 -31.90 -59.64
CA ALA A 49 -15.80 -32.34 -59.87
C ALA A 49 -14.80 -31.19 -59.63
N ILE A 50 -15.10 -30.00 -60.15
CA ILE A 50 -14.29 -28.79 -59.95
C ILE A 50 -14.22 -28.39 -58.47
N ILE A 51 -15.35 -28.45 -57.75
CA ILE A 51 -15.38 -28.12 -56.31
C ILE A 51 -14.51 -29.10 -55.51
N HIS A 52 -14.57 -30.40 -55.83
CA HIS A 52 -13.77 -31.40 -55.15
C HIS A 52 -12.27 -31.18 -55.37
N GLU A 53 -11.86 -30.94 -56.62
CA GLU A 53 -10.47 -30.69 -56.98
C GLU A 53 -9.92 -29.41 -56.33
N LEU A 54 -10.71 -28.33 -56.29
CA LEU A 54 -10.38 -27.07 -55.61
C LEU A 54 -10.26 -27.26 -54.09
N THR A 55 -11.13 -28.08 -53.50
CA THR A 55 -11.13 -28.34 -52.05
C THR A 55 -9.88 -29.12 -51.64
N GLU A 56 -9.53 -30.18 -52.38
CA GLU A 56 -8.37 -31.02 -52.07
C GLU A 56 -7.03 -30.34 -52.32
N HIS A 57 -6.90 -29.61 -53.43
CA HIS A 57 -5.61 -29.05 -53.83
C HIS A 57 -5.38 -27.62 -53.32
N VAL A 58 -6.43 -26.91 -52.88
CA VAL A 58 -6.31 -25.51 -52.46
C VAL A 58 -6.79 -25.29 -51.04
N VAL A 59 -8.05 -25.61 -50.74
CA VAL A 59 -8.66 -25.25 -49.44
C VAL A 59 -8.02 -26.02 -48.30
N ILE A 60 -7.86 -27.35 -48.43
CA ILE A 60 -7.28 -28.21 -47.38
C ILE A 60 -5.83 -27.83 -47.07
N PRO A 61 -4.90 -27.74 -48.04
CA PRO A 61 -3.50 -27.35 -47.78
C PRO A 61 -3.38 -25.95 -47.17
N MET A 62 -4.22 -25.02 -47.60
CA MET A 62 -4.24 -23.65 -47.10
C MET A 62 -4.69 -23.57 -45.65
N LEU A 63 -5.76 -24.29 -45.27
CA LEU A 63 -6.19 -24.40 -43.88
C LEU A 63 -5.12 -25.09 -43.03
N LEU A 64 -4.52 -26.16 -43.55
CA LEU A 64 -3.44 -26.89 -42.89
C LEU A 64 -2.23 -26.00 -42.58
N LEU A 65 -1.94 -24.99 -43.41
CA LEU A 65 -0.86 -24.02 -43.17
C LEU A 65 -1.30 -22.83 -42.30
N ALA A 66 -2.48 -22.27 -42.57
CA ALA A 66 -2.98 -21.08 -41.88
C ALA A 66 -3.30 -21.36 -40.40
N THR A 67 -3.86 -22.52 -40.06
CA THR A 67 -4.20 -22.88 -38.68
C THR A 67 -2.98 -22.93 -37.74
N PRO A 68 -1.89 -23.67 -38.02
CA PRO A 68 -0.72 -23.68 -37.14
C PRO A 68 -0.01 -22.32 -37.12
N MET A 69 0.03 -21.59 -38.23
CA MET A 69 0.65 -20.26 -38.30
C MET A 69 -0.09 -19.23 -37.44
N THR A 70 -1.43 -19.24 -37.45
CA THR A 70 -2.23 -18.40 -36.56
C THR A 70 -2.10 -18.83 -35.11
N LEU A 71 -2.13 -20.14 -34.82
CA LEU A 71 -2.03 -20.65 -33.45
C LEU A 71 -0.66 -20.34 -32.82
N THR A 72 0.43 -20.53 -33.56
CA THR A 72 1.79 -20.20 -33.12
C THR A 72 2.00 -18.70 -32.97
N GLY A 73 1.45 -17.88 -33.87
CA GLY A 73 1.46 -16.42 -33.74
C GLY A 73 0.77 -15.94 -32.45
N LEU A 74 -0.42 -16.47 -32.16
CA LEU A 74 -1.14 -16.15 -30.92
C LEU A 74 -0.39 -16.59 -29.68
N TRP A 75 0.20 -17.78 -29.71
CA TRP A 75 1.01 -18.30 -28.61
C TRP A 75 2.25 -17.43 -28.36
N ALA A 76 2.96 -17.03 -29.42
CA ALA A 76 4.14 -16.17 -29.33
C ALA A 76 3.81 -14.80 -28.74
N ILE A 77 2.72 -14.16 -29.18
CA ILE A 77 2.27 -12.86 -28.66
C ILE A 77 1.89 -12.95 -27.19
N ARG A 78 1.10 -13.95 -26.79
CA ARG A 78 0.73 -14.15 -25.39
C ARG A 78 1.95 -14.34 -24.51
N ARG A 79 2.93 -15.12 -24.99
CA ARG A 79 4.19 -15.33 -24.29
C ARG A 79 5.02 -14.05 -24.18
N ALA A 80 5.01 -13.21 -25.22
CA ALA A 80 5.73 -11.93 -25.23
C ALA A 80 5.10 -10.87 -24.30
N LEU A 81 3.77 -10.88 -24.12
CA LEU A 81 3.06 -9.92 -23.26
C LEU A 81 2.97 -10.36 -21.78
N LYS A 82 3.12 -11.65 -21.48
CA LYS A 82 3.05 -12.18 -20.11
C LYS A 82 3.94 -11.45 -19.09
N PRO A 83 5.21 -11.11 -19.39
CA PRO A 83 6.06 -10.38 -18.45
C PRO A 83 5.54 -8.97 -18.12
N LEU A 84 4.83 -8.33 -19.05
CA LEU A 84 4.22 -7.02 -18.83
C LEU A 84 3.01 -7.10 -17.90
N GLU A 85 2.20 -8.16 -18.01
CA GLU A 85 1.11 -8.44 -17.06
C GLU A 85 1.63 -8.78 -15.66
N GLU A 86 2.75 -9.49 -15.56
CA GLU A 86 3.42 -9.76 -14.28
C GLU A 86 3.98 -8.48 -13.65
N ALA A 87 4.60 -7.60 -14.45
CA ALA A 87 5.05 -6.29 -13.99
C ALA A 87 3.88 -5.42 -13.50
N ALA A 88 2.77 -5.36 -14.25
CA ALA A 88 1.57 -4.62 -13.87
C ALA A 88 0.98 -5.15 -12.55
N ARG A 89 0.88 -6.48 -12.40
CA ARG A 89 0.41 -7.10 -11.15
C ARG A 89 1.34 -6.82 -9.96
N LYS A 90 2.66 -6.77 -10.17
CA LYS A 90 3.62 -6.39 -9.11
C LYS A 90 3.41 -4.94 -8.67
N ILE A 91 3.15 -4.02 -9.61
CA ILE A 91 2.83 -2.63 -9.30
C ILE A 91 1.49 -2.53 -8.56
N ASP A 92 0.45 -3.22 -9.01
CA ASP A 92 -0.87 -3.22 -8.36
C ASP A 92 -0.83 -3.87 -6.97
N ALA A 93 -0.11 -4.99 -6.81
CA ALA A 93 0.07 -5.65 -5.52
C ALA A 93 0.91 -4.83 -4.54
N ALA A 94 1.73 -3.91 -5.04
CA ALA A 94 2.46 -2.96 -4.24
C ALA A 94 1.60 -1.75 -3.80
N GLN A 95 0.29 -1.70 -4.10
CA GLN A 95 -0.64 -0.74 -3.48
C GLN A 95 -0.67 -0.94 -1.96
N GLY A 96 0.20 -0.21 -1.25
CA GLY A 96 0.41 -0.32 0.20
C GLY A 96 1.89 -0.28 0.62
N GLN A 97 2.83 -0.57 -0.30
CA GLN A 97 4.25 -0.30 -0.14
C GLN A 97 4.56 1.05 -0.82
N SER A 98 4.95 2.06 -0.05
CA SER A 98 5.01 3.43 -0.55
C SER A 98 6.19 3.76 -1.47
N ARG A 99 7.23 2.91 -1.54
CA ARG A 99 8.51 3.22 -2.22
C ARG A 99 9.25 1.99 -2.73
N GLY A 100 10.13 2.18 -3.72
CA GLY A 100 11.10 1.16 -4.18
C GLY A 100 10.54 0.09 -5.13
N VAL A 101 9.29 0.24 -5.57
CA VAL A 101 8.71 -0.64 -6.59
C VAL A 101 9.42 -0.39 -7.92
N ARG A 102 9.94 -1.45 -8.55
CA ARG A 102 10.62 -1.35 -9.84
C ARG A 102 10.17 -2.45 -10.80
N VAL A 103 10.09 -2.09 -12.06
CA VAL A 103 9.89 -3.03 -13.17
C VAL A 103 11.25 -3.59 -13.59
N GLU A 104 11.37 -4.92 -13.62
CA GLU A 104 12.58 -5.62 -14.05
C GLU A 104 12.72 -5.56 -15.58
N VAL A 105 13.59 -4.67 -16.06
CA VAL A 105 13.70 -4.30 -17.48
C VAL A 105 14.28 -5.45 -18.33
N GLU A 106 15.14 -6.26 -17.73
CA GLU A 106 15.93 -7.29 -18.41
C GLU A 106 15.06 -8.48 -18.83
N SER A 107 13.97 -8.72 -18.10
CA SER A 107 12.98 -9.76 -18.37
C SER A 107 12.00 -9.42 -19.51
N LEU A 108 12.02 -8.18 -19.99
CA LEU A 108 11.07 -7.67 -20.98
C LEU A 108 11.60 -7.77 -22.43
N PRO A 109 10.71 -7.97 -23.42
CA PRO A 109 11.08 -7.88 -24.83
C PRO A 109 11.65 -6.50 -25.18
N LEU A 110 12.53 -6.45 -26.19
CA LEU A 110 13.30 -5.26 -26.58
C LEU A 110 12.43 -4.02 -26.77
N GLU A 111 11.25 -4.19 -27.34
CA GLU A 111 10.26 -3.15 -27.64
C GLU A 111 9.61 -2.57 -26.37
N ALA A 112 9.50 -3.36 -25.31
CA ALA A 112 8.90 -2.94 -24.04
C ALA A 112 9.91 -2.32 -23.07
N LYS A 113 11.22 -2.52 -23.28
CA LYS A 113 12.28 -1.97 -22.42
C LYS A 113 12.24 -0.44 -22.31
N PRO A 114 12.05 0.35 -23.39
CA PRO A 114 11.96 1.81 -23.29
C PRO A 114 10.79 2.25 -22.39
N PHE A 115 9.63 1.62 -22.54
CA PHE A 115 8.46 1.90 -21.70
C PHE A 115 8.72 1.59 -20.23
N ALA A 116 9.30 0.42 -19.92
CA ALA A 116 9.64 0.04 -18.55
C ALA A 116 10.65 1.01 -17.90
N ARG A 117 11.64 1.49 -18.66
CA ARG A 117 12.57 2.53 -18.19
C ARG A 117 11.84 3.84 -17.90
N SER A 118 10.90 4.26 -18.75
CA SER A 118 10.08 5.46 -18.49
C SER A 118 9.20 5.31 -17.25
N VAL A 119 8.62 4.13 -17.01
CA VAL A 119 7.86 3.82 -15.80
C VAL A 119 8.76 3.90 -14.57
N ASN A 120 9.93 3.26 -14.59
CA ASN A 120 10.90 3.33 -13.49
C ASN A 120 11.34 4.77 -13.21
N ALA A 121 11.60 5.58 -14.25
CA ALA A 121 11.95 6.99 -14.06
C ALA A 121 10.81 7.83 -13.46
N LEU A 122 9.55 7.49 -13.76
CA LEU A 122 8.38 8.13 -13.13
C LEU A 122 8.26 7.71 -11.67
N LEU A 123 8.44 6.42 -11.37
CA LEU A 123 8.45 5.91 -9.99
C LEU A 123 9.57 6.56 -9.17
N ASP A 124 10.78 6.69 -9.70
CA ASP A 124 11.89 7.40 -9.05
C ASP A 124 11.54 8.87 -8.75
N ARG A 125 10.86 9.57 -9.67
CA ARG A 125 10.41 10.96 -9.42
C ARG A 125 9.37 11.06 -8.31
N VAL A 126 8.46 10.09 -8.24
CA VAL A 126 7.45 10.02 -7.17
C VAL A 126 8.14 9.78 -5.82
N ASP A 127 9.11 8.86 -5.77
CA ASP A 127 9.88 8.55 -4.56
C ASP A 127 10.67 9.79 -4.07
N VAL A 128 11.34 10.51 -4.99
CA VAL A 128 12.06 11.76 -4.69
C VAL A 128 11.10 12.84 -4.18
N ALA A 129 9.97 13.06 -4.86
CA ALA A 129 9.00 14.07 -4.44
C ALA A 129 8.45 13.77 -3.05
N ALA A 130 8.09 12.51 -2.77
CA ALA A 130 7.64 12.09 -1.46
C ALA A 130 8.71 12.33 -0.38
N ALA A 131 9.99 12.03 -0.68
CA ALA A 131 11.09 12.23 0.27
C ALA A 131 11.31 13.72 0.59
N MET A 132 11.18 14.59 -0.42
CA MET A 132 11.24 16.04 -0.21
C MET A 132 10.08 16.55 0.65
N HIS A 133 8.86 16.04 0.46
CA HIS A 133 7.72 16.41 1.30
C HIS A 133 7.90 15.99 2.77
N GLU A 134 8.50 14.83 3.02
CA GLU A 134 8.81 14.36 4.38
C GLU A 134 9.91 15.21 5.04
N ALA A 135 11.00 15.49 4.32
CA ALA A 135 12.07 16.35 4.81
C ALA A 135 11.55 17.76 5.15
N PHE A 136 10.73 18.34 4.28
CA PHE A 136 10.09 19.64 4.50
C PHE A 136 9.17 19.64 5.72
N ALA A 137 8.39 18.57 5.92
CA ALA A 137 7.55 18.44 7.11
C ALA A 137 8.40 18.33 8.40
N ALA A 138 9.52 17.61 8.36
CA ALA A 138 10.44 17.50 9.48
C ALA A 138 11.10 18.85 9.82
N ASP A 139 11.56 19.59 8.80
CA ASP A 139 12.21 20.89 8.97
C ASP A 139 11.25 21.93 9.56
N ILE A 140 10.02 22.05 9.01
CA ILE A 140 9.00 22.97 9.56
C ILE A 140 8.72 22.65 11.03
N ALA A 141 8.61 21.37 11.36
CA ALA A 141 8.26 20.97 12.71
C ALA A 141 9.38 21.30 13.71
N HIS A 142 10.65 21.18 13.32
CA HIS A 142 11.77 21.68 14.10
C HIS A 142 11.74 23.21 14.26
N GLU A 143 11.45 23.95 13.20
CA GLU A 143 11.34 25.42 13.26
C GLU A 143 10.17 25.89 14.12
N LEU A 144 9.07 25.13 14.21
CA LEU A 144 7.92 25.47 15.06
C LEU A 144 8.11 25.09 16.54
N ARG A 145 8.94 24.09 16.85
CA ARG A 145 9.20 23.64 18.23
C ARG A 145 9.87 24.71 19.08
N THR A 146 10.81 25.44 18.50
CA THR A 146 11.57 26.51 19.16
C THR A 146 10.68 27.68 19.63
N PRO A 147 9.87 28.32 18.77
CA PRO A 147 8.99 29.41 19.19
C PRO A 147 7.89 28.95 20.14
N LEU A 148 7.37 27.72 20.01
CA LEU A 148 6.38 27.18 20.95
C LEU A 148 6.97 26.92 22.33
N THR A 149 8.22 26.45 22.41
CA THR A 149 8.92 26.27 23.70
C THR A 149 9.11 27.60 24.41
N LEU A 150 9.51 28.64 23.67
CA LEU A 150 9.62 30.01 24.18
C LEU A 150 8.27 30.55 24.66
N LEU A 151 7.20 30.35 23.89
CA LEU A 151 5.85 30.78 24.26
C LEU A 151 5.33 30.05 25.51
N SER A 152 5.61 28.75 25.67
CA SER A 152 5.29 28.03 26.91
C SER A 152 6.00 28.63 28.13
N LEU A 153 7.30 28.92 28.00
CA LEU A 153 8.10 29.55 29.07
C LEU A 153 7.61 30.93 29.47
N GLU A 154 7.09 31.71 28.52
CA GLU A 154 6.47 33.01 28.78
C GLU A 154 5.11 32.87 29.50
N LEU A 155 4.31 31.89 29.10
CA LEU A 155 3.01 31.61 29.72
C LEU A 155 3.15 31.04 31.14
N ASP A 156 4.20 30.28 31.42
CA ASP A 156 4.50 29.77 32.78
C ASP A 156 4.77 30.91 33.78
N GLN A 157 5.13 32.10 33.31
CA GLN A 157 5.38 33.28 34.14
C GLN A 157 4.14 34.16 34.36
N LEU A 158 3.01 33.86 33.71
CA LEU A 158 1.78 34.65 33.77
C LEU A 158 0.69 33.93 34.58
N ASP A 159 0.07 34.61 35.54
CA ASP A 159 -1.03 34.07 36.35
C ASP A 159 -2.41 34.52 35.84
N GLY A 160 -3.40 33.62 35.96
CA GLY A 160 -4.82 33.89 35.68
C GLY A 160 -5.48 32.88 34.74
N ALA A 161 -6.82 32.79 34.79
CA ALA A 161 -7.59 31.77 34.07
C ALA A 161 -7.36 31.77 32.53
N LYS A 162 -7.03 32.94 31.96
CA LYS A 162 -6.73 33.07 30.52
C LYS A 162 -5.32 32.56 30.17
N SER A 163 -4.36 32.69 31.08
CA SER A 163 -3.01 32.12 30.95
C SER A 163 -3.06 30.60 30.98
N GLU A 164 -3.85 30.03 31.90
CA GLU A 164 -4.02 28.58 32.03
C GLU A 164 -4.62 27.95 30.77
N GLN A 165 -5.58 28.64 30.14
CA GLN A 165 -6.17 28.19 28.88
C GLN A 165 -5.18 28.27 27.71
N LEU A 166 -4.36 29.32 27.64
CA LEU A 166 -3.28 29.40 26.65
C LEU A 166 -2.20 28.32 26.87
N ARG A 167 -1.87 27.96 28.11
CA ARG A 167 -0.93 26.85 28.42
C ARG A 167 -1.44 25.52 27.88
N LEU A 168 -2.74 25.24 28.06
CA LEU A 168 -3.38 24.04 27.51
C LEU A 168 -3.32 24.01 25.97
N ASP A 169 -3.58 25.15 25.32
CA ASP A 169 -3.54 25.28 23.86
C ASP A 169 -2.12 25.12 23.30
N VAL A 170 -1.11 25.77 23.90
CA VAL A 170 0.29 25.65 23.47
C VAL A 170 0.83 24.24 23.74
N GLY A 171 0.46 23.62 24.87
CA GLY A 171 0.77 22.22 25.14
C GLY A 171 0.16 21.28 24.11
N ALA A 172 -1.07 21.55 23.64
CA ALA A 172 -1.70 20.80 22.56
C ALA A 172 -0.97 20.98 21.21
N MET A 173 -0.56 22.21 20.88
CA MET A 173 0.23 22.48 19.67
C MET A 173 1.59 21.78 19.66
N ARG A 174 2.28 21.76 20.81
CA ARG A 174 3.57 21.06 20.95
C ARG A 174 3.41 19.56 20.76
N ARG A 175 2.38 18.95 21.37
CA ARG A 175 2.04 17.54 21.14
C ARG A 175 1.74 17.24 19.67
N LEU A 176 0.96 18.10 19.01
CA LEU A 176 0.64 17.98 17.58
C LEU A 176 1.91 17.97 16.70
N ILE A 177 2.85 18.86 16.98
CA ILE A 177 4.11 18.98 16.23
C ILE A 177 5.00 17.78 16.49
N ASP A 178 5.18 17.38 17.74
CA ASP A 178 5.97 16.19 18.10
C ASP A 178 5.42 14.92 17.42
N GLN A 179 4.09 14.83 17.30
CA GLN A 179 3.39 13.75 16.61
C GLN A 179 3.55 13.80 15.08
N LEU A 180 3.52 14.99 14.47
CA LEU A 180 3.81 15.21 13.05
C LEU A 180 5.27 14.87 12.71
N MET A 181 6.21 15.24 13.59
CA MET A 181 7.63 14.88 13.45
C MET A 181 7.85 13.39 13.47
N LEU A 182 7.27 12.71 14.45
CA LEU A 182 7.39 11.27 14.57
C LEU A 182 6.81 10.58 13.32
N LEU A 183 5.73 11.11 12.76
CA LEU A 183 5.15 10.61 11.53
C LEU A 183 6.10 10.79 10.33
N ALA A 184 6.63 12.01 10.15
CA ALA A 184 7.57 12.33 9.09
C ALA A 184 8.84 11.48 9.19
N GLN A 185 9.33 11.22 10.41
CA GLN A 185 10.52 10.41 10.66
C GLN A 185 10.27 8.92 10.38
N VAL A 186 9.12 8.39 10.79
CA VAL A 186 8.73 7.00 10.45
C VAL A 186 8.64 6.80 8.94
N ASP A 187 8.08 7.78 8.22
CA ASP A 187 7.96 7.74 6.76
C ASP A 187 9.31 7.92 6.04
N ALA A 188 10.16 8.85 6.49
CA ALA A 188 11.49 9.13 5.94
C ALA A 188 12.45 7.96 6.13
N GLU A 189 12.48 7.35 7.31
CA GLU A 189 13.32 6.20 7.55
C GLU A 189 12.77 4.94 6.85
N ARG A 190 11.45 4.85 6.58
CA ARG A 190 10.90 3.84 5.65
C ARG A 190 11.46 4.02 4.23
N ALA A 191 11.67 5.27 3.81
CA ALA A 191 12.35 5.60 2.56
C ALA A 191 13.82 5.16 2.53
N ALA A 192 14.50 5.28 3.68
CA ALA A 192 15.93 5.04 3.79
C ALA A 192 16.35 3.55 3.76
N HIS A 193 15.40 2.61 3.69
CA HIS A 193 15.67 1.16 3.75
C HIS A 193 16.53 0.74 4.96
N THR A 194 16.47 1.49 6.08
CA THR A 194 17.18 1.10 7.31
C THR A 194 16.63 -0.23 7.79
N SER A 195 17.52 -1.23 7.93
CA SER A 195 17.15 -2.57 8.36
C SER A 195 16.48 -2.52 9.74
N PRO A 196 15.32 -3.17 9.94
CA PRO A 196 14.68 -3.23 11.24
C PRO A 196 15.61 -3.90 12.25
N THR A 197 15.72 -3.32 13.45
CA THR A 197 16.51 -3.89 14.54
C THR A 197 15.63 -4.81 15.39
N PRO A 198 16.20 -5.82 16.05
CA PRO A 198 15.46 -6.59 17.04
C PRO A 198 15.09 -5.68 18.22
N VAL A 199 13.79 -5.62 18.54
CA VAL A 199 13.24 -4.85 19.66
C VAL A 199 12.57 -5.80 20.63
N ASP A 200 13.06 -5.85 21.87
CA ASP A 200 12.39 -6.52 22.97
C ASP A 200 11.17 -5.70 23.42
N LEU A 201 9.97 -6.27 23.24
CA LEU A 201 8.72 -5.59 23.55
C LEU A 201 8.47 -5.46 25.06
N VAL A 202 8.99 -6.38 25.88
CA VAL A 202 8.84 -6.34 27.34
C VAL A 202 9.69 -5.23 27.91
N GLU A 203 10.97 -5.16 27.51
CA GLU A 203 11.89 -4.10 27.92
C GLU A 203 11.37 -2.72 27.50
N LEU A 204 10.91 -2.60 26.25
CA LEU A 204 10.33 -1.36 25.73
C LEU A 204 9.08 -0.93 26.51
N ALA A 205 8.19 -1.87 26.84
CA ALA A 205 7.01 -1.58 27.64
C ALA A 205 7.38 -1.13 29.05
N GLY A 206 8.39 -1.74 29.65
CA GLY A 206 8.97 -1.33 30.94
C GLY A 206 9.44 0.12 30.94
N ASP A 207 10.24 0.51 29.95
CA ASP A 207 10.74 1.88 29.80
C ASP A 207 9.60 2.90 29.67
N VAL A 208 8.58 2.59 28.85
CA VAL A 208 7.44 3.48 28.64
C VAL A 208 6.62 3.63 29.92
N VAL A 209 6.34 2.54 30.62
CA VAL A 209 5.60 2.58 31.90
C VAL A 209 6.37 3.38 32.94
N ALA A 210 7.69 3.14 33.07
CA ALA A 210 8.54 3.88 34.01
C ALA A 210 8.57 5.39 33.72
N GLN A 211 8.60 5.77 32.43
CA GLN A 211 8.57 7.17 32.02
C GLN A 211 7.23 7.86 32.33
N MET A 212 6.11 7.13 32.20
CA MET A 212 4.77 7.70 32.33
C MET A 212 4.19 7.63 33.75
N ALA A 213 4.70 6.73 34.59
CA ALA A 213 4.21 6.53 35.96
C ALA A 213 4.17 7.82 36.81
N PRO A 214 5.19 8.72 36.80
CA PRO A 214 5.14 9.94 37.60
C PRO A 214 3.97 10.87 37.25
N ALA A 215 3.67 11.01 35.95
CA ALA A 215 2.56 11.85 35.48
C ALA A 215 1.20 11.24 35.84
N ALA A 216 1.05 9.93 35.68
CA ALA A 216 -0.18 9.25 36.07
C ALA A 216 -0.46 9.34 37.57
N LEU A 217 0.57 9.17 38.41
CA LEU A 217 0.44 9.29 39.86
C LEU A 217 0.05 10.71 40.28
N ALA A 218 0.59 11.74 39.62
CA ALA A 218 0.20 13.13 39.85
C ALA A 218 -1.29 13.38 39.54
N ASP A 219 -1.83 12.69 38.54
CA ASP A 219 -3.26 12.74 38.17
C ASP A 219 -4.14 11.77 38.99
N GLY A 220 -3.59 11.15 40.04
CA GLY A 220 -4.31 10.23 40.91
C GLY A 220 -4.64 8.87 40.28
N ARG A 221 -3.84 8.42 39.32
CA ARG A 221 -4.01 7.17 38.56
C ARG A 221 -2.78 6.28 38.72
N GLN A 222 -2.96 4.99 38.44
CA GLN A 222 -1.85 4.03 38.44
C GLN A 222 -1.59 3.48 37.04
N ILE A 223 -0.34 3.11 36.76
CA ILE A 223 0.05 2.37 35.56
C ILE A 223 0.79 1.12 36.02
N GLU A 224 0.40 -0.02 35.49
CA GLU A 224 1.05 -1.31 35.74
C GLU A 224 1.52 -1.93 34.43
N LEU A 225 2.65 -2.65 34.49
CA LEU A 225 3.10 -3.54 33.44
C LEU A 225 2.90 -4.99 33.90
N ASN A 226 2.20 -5.78 33.10
CA ASN A 226 1.99 -7.20 33.32
C ASN A 226 2.49 -7.99 32.10
N GLY A 227 3.22 -9.07 32.36
CA GLY A 227 3.67 -10.00 31.32
C GLY A 227 5.13 -9.87 30.93
N GLU A 228 5.72 -11.01 30.59
CA GLU A 228 7.14 -11.14 30.22
C GLU A 228 7.33 -11.95 28.92
N ASN A 229 6.24 -12.24 28.20
CA ASN A 229 6.21 -13.22 27.11
C ASN A 229 5.97 -12.60 25.72
N SER A 230 6.11 -11.28 25.59
CA SER A 230 5.89 -10.58 24.32
C SER A 230 7.02 -10.77 23.30
N GLY A 231 8.22 -11.10 23.77
CA GLY A 231 9.34 -11.48 22.91
C GLY A 231 9.90 -10.33 22.07
N VAL A 232 10.65 -10.69 21.03
CA VAL A 232 11.40 -9.76 20.18
C VAL A 232 10.74 -9.65 18.82
N VAL A 233 10.58 -8.41 18.32
CA VAL A 233 10.02 -8.14 16.98
C VAL A 233 11.00 -7.31 16.14
N PRO A 234 10.98 -7.46 14.81
CA PRO A 234 11.77 -6.62 13.93
C PRO A 234 11.09 -5.25 13.84
N GLY A 235 11.80 -4.20 14.23
CA GLY A 235 11.20 -2.87 14.18
C GLY A 235 12.13 -1.77 14.60
N ARG A 236 11.54 -0.61 14.91
CA ARG A 236 12.27 0.56 15.41
C ARG A 236 11.77 0.89 16.79
N ARG A 237 12.67 0.77 17.77
CA ARG A 237 12.35 0.93 19.20
C ARG A 237 11.60 2.24 19.46
N GLU A 238 12.08 3.36 18.94
CA GLU A 238 11.48 4.68 19.19
C GLU A 238 10.06 4.82 18.63
N ALA A 239 9.81 4.29 17.43
CA ALA A 239 8.49 4.30 16.80
C ALA A 239 7.50 3.42 17.57
N ILE A 240 7.91 2.19 17.94
CA ILE A 240 7.08 1.28 18.74
C ILE A 240 6.79 1.89 20.11
N ALA A 241 7.80 2.50 20.76
CA ALA A 241 7.62 3.19 22.03
C ALA A 241 6.66 4.38 21.92
N ALA A 242 6.69 5.12 20.80
CA ALA A 242 5.74 6.19 20.55
C ALA A 242 4.31 5.67 20.34
N ALA A 243 4.12 4.55 19.64
CA ALA A 243 2.82 3.91 19.51
C ALA A 243 2.27 3.51 20.89
N LEU A 244 3.10 2.87 21.72
CA LEU A 244 2.70 2.47 23.07
C LEU A 244 2.37 3.69 23.96
N ARG A 245 3.21 4.73 23.96
CA ARG A 245 2.94 5.99 24.68
C ARG A 245 1.58 6.58 24.30
N ASN A 246 1.28 6.67 23.00
CA ASN A 246 -0.01 7.18 22.54
C ASN A 246 -1.20 6.33 23.03
N LEU A 247 -1.05 5.01 23.11
CA LEU A 247 -2.09 4.14 23.69
C LEU A 247 -2.24 4.38 25.20
N VAL A 248 -1.14 4.49 25.94
CA VAL A 248 -1.16 4.73 27.40
C VAL A 248 -1.72 6.11 27.72
N GLU A 249 -1.35 7.17 26.98
CA GLU A 249 -1.93 8.50 27.14
C GLU A 249 -3.45 8.50 26.88
N ASN A 250 -3.88 7.78 25.84
CA ASN A 250 -5.30 7.62 25.57
C ASN A 250 -6.02 6.89 26.71
N ALA A 251 -5.43 5.82 27.23
CA ALA A 251 -5.97 5.04 28.35
C ALA A 251 -6.06 5.86 29.64
N LEU A 252 -5.01 6.61 29.98
CA LEU A 252 -4.99 7.51 31.14
C LEU A 252 -6.07 8.59 31.04
N ARG A 253 -6.33 9.13 29.85
CA ARG A 253 -7.37 10.16 29.68
C ARG A 253 -8.78 9.63 29.95
N VAL A 254 -9.08 8.39 29.55
CA VAL A 254 -10.44 7.82 29.65
C VAL A 254 -10.71 7.07 30.96
N THR A 255 -9.65 6.59 31.61
CA THR A 255 -9.76 5.92 32.91
C THR A 255 -10.28 6.95 33.95
N PRO A 256 -10.95 6.56 35.04
CA PRO A 256 -11.25 7.46 36.15
C PRO A 256 -10.03 7.64 37.10
N ALA A 257 -10.03 8.69 37.93
CA ALA A 257 -9.04 8.80 39.01
C ALA A 257 -9.28 7.68 40.04
N GLY A 258 -8.20 7.13 40.61
CA GLY A 258 -8.23 6.00 41.53
C GLY A 258 -8.23 4.62 40.87
N ASP A 259 -8.24 4.55 39.54
CA ASP A 259 -8.20 3.31 38.77
C ASP A 259 -6.84 3.14 38.04
N THR A 260 -6.62 1.96 37.47
CA THR A 260 -5.31 1.52 36.96
C THR A 260 -5.35 1.24 35.46
N VAL A 261 -4.39 1.82 34.73
CA VAL A 261 -4.10 1.46 33.34
C VAL A 261 -3.12 0.31 33.33
N VAL A 262 -3.45 -0.78 32.63
CA VAL A 262 -2.60 -1.98 32.60
C VAL A 262 -2.02 -2.18 31.20
N VAL A 263 -0.69 -2.11 31.10
CA VAL A 263 0.07 -2.51 29.92
C VAL A 263 0.35 -4.01 30.00
N LEU A 264 0.07 -4.74 28.93
CA LEU A 264 0.15 -6.19 28.84
C LEU A 264 1.16 -6.59 27.77
N ALA A 265 2.15 -7.39 28.16
CA ALA A 265 3.20 -7.95 27.33
C ALA A 265 3.23 -9.49 27.47
N ASP A 266 2.06 -10.13 27.39
CA ASP A 266 1.86 -11.55 27.70
C ASP A 266 1.96 -12.51 26.50
N ARG A 267 1.90 -11.99 25.27
CA ARG A 267 1.81 -12.83 24.07
C ARG A 267 2.86 -12.45 23.03
N PRO A 268 3.51 -13.42 22.38
CA PRO A 268 4.54 -13.16 21.39
C PRO A 268 4.08 -12.18 20.32
N GLY A 269 4.86 -11.13 20.10
CA GLY A 269 4.61 -10.10 19.09
C GLY A 269 3.43 -9.18 19.42
N GLU A 270 2.96 -9.15 20.68
CA GLU A 270 1.80 -8.36 21.05
C GLU A 270 2.03 -7.48 22.29
N LEU A 271 1.63 -6.22 22.18
CA LEU A 271 1.43 -5.32 23.31
C LEU A 271 -0.03 -4.94 23.40
N ALA A 272 -0.59 -4.91 24.61
CA ALA A 272 -1.95 -4.43 24.83
C ALA A 272 -1.99 -3.39 25.94
N VAL A 273 -2.90 -2.42 25.83
CA VAL A 273 -3.19 -1.44 26.88
C VAL A 273 -4.65 -1.58 27.24
N ARG A 274 -4.91 -1.82 28.52
CA ARG A 274 -6.24 -1.94 29.11
C ARG A 274 -6.54 -0.70 29.93
N ASP A 275 -7.73 -0.14 29.69
CA ASP A 275 -8.20 1.08 30.34
C ASP A 275 -9.49 0.86 31.15
N GLY A 276 -9.80 1.83 32.02
CA GLY A 276 -11.01 1.83 32.85
C GLY A 276 -12.26 2.40 32.15
N GLY A 277 -12.21 2.67 30.85
CA GLY A 277 -13.30 3.28 30.08
C GLY A 277 -14.42 2.31 29.67
N GLU A 278 -15.26 2.71 28.72
CA GLU A 278 -16.40 1.92 28.22
C GLU A 278 -16.02 0.83 27.19
N GLY A 279 -14.72 0.73 26.85
CA GLY A 279 -14.24 -0.11 25.75
C GLY A 279 -14.55 0.49 24.37
N LEU A 280 -13.70 0.20 23.39
CA LEU A 280 -13.83 0.72 22.04
C LEU A 280 -14.33 -0.37 21.09
N SER A 281 -15.40 -0.11 20.33
CA SER A 281 -15.84 -1.05 19.31
C SER A 281 -14.93 -0.99 18.06
N PRO A 282 -14.78 -2.08 17.30
CA PRO A 282 -14.00 -2.08 16.06
C PRO A 282 -14.44 -0.99 15.07
N GLU A 283 -15.74 -0.76 14.92
CA GLU A 283 -16.30 0.25 14.01
C GLU A 283 -15.92 1.66 14.46
N ARG A 284 -15.93 1.93 15.77
CA ARG A 284 -15.51 3.21 16.33
C ARG A 284 -14.00 3.42 16.18
N LEU A 285 -13.21 2.37 16.37
CA LEU A 285 -11.76 2.42 16.13
C LEU A 285 -11.45 2.81 14.69
N ASP A 286 -12.12 2.17 13.72
CA ASP A 286 -11.93 2.47 12.29
C ASP A 286 -12.29 3.93 11.96
N ILE A 287 -13.40 4.44 12.50
CA ILE A 287 -13.80 5.84 12.30
C ILE A 287 -12.74 6.80 12.86
N LEU A 288 -12.22 6.54 14.07
CA LEU A 288 -11.23 7.40 14.73
C LEU A 288 -9.91 7.43 13.95
N VAL A 289 -9.45 6.27 13.48
CA VAL A 289 -8.24 6.15 12.64
C VAL A 289 -8.44 6.88 11.30
N GLN A 290 -9.63 6.80 10.70
CA GLN A 290 -9.91 7.43 9.40
C GLN A 290 -10.06 8.96 9.44
N ARG A 291 -10.44 9.58 10.57
CA ARG A 291 -10.66 11.03 10.64
C ARG A 291 -9.43 11.86 10.25
N LEU A 292 -8.23 11.45 10.68
CA LEU A 292 -6.99 12.13 10.29
C LEU A 292 -6.69 11.98 8.79
N ARG A 293 -7.06 10.84 8.18
CA ARG A 293 -6.88 10.58 6.75
C ARG A 293 -7.66 11.55 5.87
N ARG A 294 -8.70 12.19 6.41
CA ARG A 294 -9.57 13.13 5.67
C ARG A 294 -9.19 14.61 5.90
N ALA A 295 -8.13 14.88 6.68
CA ALA A 295 -7.78 16.23 7.13
C ALA A 295 -8.93 16.98 7.85
N ASP A 296 -9.94 16.24 8.32
CA ASP A 296 -11.05 16.81 9.08
C ASP A 296 -10.54 17.18 10.48
N HIS A 297 -10.77 18.44 10.86
CA HIS A 297 -10.25 19.11 12.05
C HIS A 297 -10.10 18.19 13.26
N ALA A 298 -8.91 18.24 13.86
CA ALA A 298 -8.65 17.71 15.19
C ALA A 298 -9.76 18.22 16.12
N SER A 299 -10.61 17.31 16.60
CA SER A 299 -11.55 17.62 17.68
C SER A 299 -10.76 18.28 18.80
N SER A 300 -11.32 19.36 19.36
CA SER A 300 -10.76 20.15 20.47
C SER A 300 -10.34 19.33 21.70
N ASN A 301 -10.67 18.04 21.76
CA ASN A 301 -10.28 17.10 22.82
C ASN A 301 -9.07 16.21 22.50
N GLY A 302 -8.39 16.37 21.36
CA GLY A 302 -7.14 15.65 21.04
C GLY A 302 -7.26 14.12 20.95
N ALA A 303 -8.47 13.56 20.95
CA ALA A 303 -8.70 12.12 21.12
C ALA A 303 -8.56 11.28 19.86
N GLY A 304 -8.67 11.88 18.67
CA GLY A 304 -8.58 11.15 17.40
C GLY A 304 -7.17 11.00 16.83
N LEU A 305 -6.21 11.79 17.30
CA LEU A 305 -4.90 11.89 16.67
C LEU A 305 -3.96 10.75 17.07
N GLY A 306 -3.92 10.42 18.36
CA GLY A 306 -3.03 9.36 18.88
C GLY A 306 -3.29 8.00 18.23
N LEU A 307 -4.55 7.59 18.09
CA LEU A 307 -4.90 6.29 17.47
C LEU A 307 -4.57 6.22 15.99
N ALA A 308 -4.69 7.32 15.24
CA ALA A 308 -4.30 7.37 13.83
C ALA A 308 -2.78 7.22 13.67
N ILE A 309 -1.99 7.81 14.57
CA ILE A 309 -0.53 7.66 14.60
C ILE A 309 -0.15 6.22 14.94
N VAL A 310 -0.78 5.64 15.96
CA VAL A 310 -0.58 4.22 16.32
C VAL A 310 -0.88 3.32 15.11
N ALA A 311 -2.01 3.52 14.45
CA ALA A 311 -2.37 2.73 13.27
C ALA A 311 -1.34 2.87 12.14
N ARG A 312 -0.78 4.07 11.92
CA ARG A 312 0.26 4.31 10.91
C ARG A 312 1.58 3.66 11.29
N ILE A 313 2.00 3.73 12.56
CA ILE A 313 3.19 3.03 13.05
C ILE A 313 3.02 1.51 12.92
N MET A 314 1.84 0.97 13.26
CA MET A 314 1.58 -0.47 13.10
C MET A 314 1.61 -0.91 11.64
N ALA A 315 0.95 -0.15 10.75
CA ALA A 315 1.08 -0.36 9.32
C ALA A 315 2.53 -0.23 8.85
N ALA A 316 3.33 0.63 9.50
CA ALA A 316 4.74 0.82 9.21
C ALA A 316 5.56 -0.47 9.39
N HIS A 317 5.22 -1.21 10.44
CA HIS A 317 5.87 -2.45 10.89
C HIS A 317 5.18 -3.72 10.36
N GLY A 318 4.22 -3.61 9.43
CA GLY A 318 3.46 -4.75 8.93
C GLY A 318 2.50 -5.39 9.96
N GLY A 319 2.30 -4.71 11.09
CA GLY A 319 1.39 -5.14 12.15
C GLY A 319 0.00 -4.51 12.05
N ARG A 320 -0.84 -4.75 13.06
CA ARG A 320 -2.22 -4.25 13.13
C ARG A 320 -2.54 -3.72 14.52
N LEU A 321 -3.33 -2.64 14.55
CA LEU A 321 -4.00 -2.17 15.76
C LEU A 321 -5.40 -2.82 15.80
N VAL A 322 -5.73 -3.50 16.89
CA VAL A 322 -7.05 -4.10 17.11
C VAL A 322 -7.60 -3.70 18.47
N THR A 323 -8.90 -3.85 18.66
CA THR A 323 -9.56 -3.60 19.94
C THR A 323 -10.30 -4.83 20.43
N ASN A 324 -10.35 -4.99 21.76
CA ASN A 324 -11.22 -5.95 22.43
C ASN A 324 -12.13 -5.16 23.39
N PRO A 325 -13.38 -4.86 22.99
CA PRO A 325 -14.28 -4.03 23.79
C PRO A 325 -14.63 -4.70 25.13
N ASP A 326 -14.83 -6.02 25.15
CA ASP A 326 -15.21 -6.77 26.37
C ASP A 326 -14.14 -6.68 27.46
N ARG A 327 -12.88 -6.63 27.04
CA ARG A 327 -11.72 -6.49 27.95
C ARG A 327 -11.23 -5.06 28.09
N ARG A 328 -11.81 -4.11 27.35
CA ARG A 328 -11.40 -2.70 27.29
C ARG A 328 -9.92 -2.56 26.93
N GLU A 329 -9.50 -3.33 25.91
CA GLU A 329 -8.12 -3.40 25.46
C GLU A 329 -7.94 -2.84 24.05
N LEU A 330 -6.84 -2.11 23.84
CA LEU A 330 -6.26 -1.81 22.54
C LEU A 330 -4.96 -2.59 22.38
N ARG A 331 -4.78 -3.29 21.26
CA ARG A 331 -3.69 -4.24 21.06
C ARG A 331 -2.91 -3.92 19.79
N LEU A 332 -1.59 -3.87 19.93
CA LEU A 332 -0.59 -3.79 18.87
C LEU A 332 -0.14 -5.22 18.57
N ILE A 333 -0.47 -5.74 17.38
CA ILE A 333 -0.07 -7.07 16.92
C ILE A 333 0.98 -6.91 15.83
N PHE A 334 2.21 -7.34 16.11
CA PHE A 334 3.34 -7.33 15.19
C PHE A 334 3.50 -8.70 14.49
N PRO A 335 4.03 -8.75 13.26
CA PRO A 335 4.46 -10.00 12.66
C PRO A 335 5.66 -10.56 13.42
N LEU A 336 5.62 -11.86 13.73
CA LEU A 336 6.75 -12.58 14.31
C LEU A 336 7.81 -12.87 13.22
N CYS A 337 9.09 -12.79 13.60
CA CYS A 337 10.22 -13.23 12.77
C CYS A 337 10.18 -14.74 12.51
#